data_AF-A0A7X9ZG20-F1
#
_entry.id   AF-A0A7X9ZG20-F1
#
_cell.length_a   1.000
_cell.length_b   1.000
_cell.length_c   1.000
_cell.angle_alpha   90.00
_cell.angle_beta   90.00
_cell.angle_gamma   90.00
#
_symmetry.space_group_name_H-M   'P 1'
#
loop_
_entity.id
_entity.type
_entity.pdbx_description
1 polymer ?
#
loop_
_entity_poly.entity_id
_entity_poly.type
_entity_poly.pdbx_seq_one_letter_code
_entity_poly.pdbx_strand_id
1 'polypeptide(L)'
;MKPMTRTLLAVSLLSAMAVSWPAMGAATSPAAVAPATVQLPPDSPSPFLHHMQEAHRLMAEKDWPAADAAAAKALEAARASENSYEEFDAIATVVGLLHRQQRYADARRAAEAQIAIFDQRDVGEDAISQLRVMAIREGAAAGEAADVARLQEKVYAQGNAYPGQWVRDAATPRLNYALAGMTFPLTTGRWALVSFKPADQRADRAQLDYVQTLDDGRAVTARVWIAYREDLRAKDGQARREALAKRMEAPEGDQTPAPDVAPALPDLPFKDAVVAKRAQQAEYPRGVGVEAQWIAVRGDWQVEVRASFAKDKQADAVARLGELFDAMTWDRDVRLFRGKTMAEQSREIESYWSMARDWPQAAKLAQDALPDAAFPLEIARLNTVTGRAAYGRDDMATARRDLDVALAAWAHAGKAYHDESLYQTALDTAADVAYRQGRTQDAVALSRLFIDWVGSLGPAWSMPADGAVLRNADTGMVLPLRQGDFRLEPIDPNRFYYRNLKTGEQLGLAVDQNAAVPDETLEASMRSFIEDKLGLRILDVDTSAFSPHAQAGMRGELRGRKWLFRVEAKPDDGRTVNLDGPAPAPPVRMVFWVVDRGDRRAILRAPLPAGGADTGVASFAQTLAW
;
A
#
# COMPACT_ATOMS: atom_id res chain seq x y z
N MET A 1 13.98 -2.56 -17.46
CA MET A 1 13.15 -3.73 -17.12
C MET A 1 11.72 -3.24 -16.93
N LYS A 2 10.78 -3.67 -17.77
CA LYS A 2 9.37 -3.21 -17.77
C LYS A 2 8.55 -4.12 -16.84
N PRO A 3 7.65 -3.60 -15.99
CA PRO A 3 6.90 -4.43 -15.05
C PRO A 3 5.76 -5.18 -15.75
N MET A 4 5.80 -6.51 -15.65
CA MET A 4 4.71 -7.43 -15.96
C MET A 4 3.65 -7.34 -14.86
N THR A 5 2.62 -6.50 -15.03
CA THR A 5 1.49 -6.42 -14.08
C THR A 5 0.12 -6.45 -14.77
N ARG A 6 0.04 -6.82 -16.06
CA ARG A 6 -1.17 -6.62 -16.87
C ARG A 6 -2.02 -7.87 -17.15
N THR A 7 -1.67 -9.05 -16.65
CA THR A 7 -2.33 -10.29 -17.11
C THR A 7 -3.03 -11.12 -16.02
N LEU A 8 -2.79 -10.86 -14.73
CA LEU A 8 -3.21 -11.79 -13.67
C LEU A 8 -4.71 -11.76 -13.30
N LEU A 9 -5.45 -10.68 -13.60
CA LEU A 9 -6.89 -10.60 -13.31
C LEU A 9 -7.79 -11.07 -14.47
N ALA A 10 -7.37 -10.92 -15.72
CA ALA A 10 -8.08 -11.51 -16.86
C ALA A 10 -7.87 -13.03 -16.90
N VAL A 11 -6.67 -13.49 -16.55
CA VAL A 11 -6.38 -14.92 -16.43
C VAL A 11 -7.12 -15.52 -15.24
N SER A 12 -7.15 -14.94 -14.04
CA SER A 12 -7.89 -15.56 -12.91
C SER A 12 -9.42 -15.61 -13.06
N LEU A 13 -10.04 -14.65 -13.76
CA LEU A 13 -11.49 -14.68 -14.03
C LEU A 13 -11.89 -15.57 -15.23
N LEU A 14 -10.96 -15.86 -16.15
CA LEU A 14 -11.14 -16.86 -17.22
C LEU A 14 -10.58 -18.26 -16.87
N SER A 15 -9.76 -18.39 -15.83
CA SER A 15 -9.02 -19.63 -15.49
C SER A 15 -9.60 -20.44 -14.33
N ALA A 16 -10.88 -20.27 -13.98
CA ALA A 16 -11.57 -21.33 -13.24
C ALA A 16 -11.83 -22.49 -14.22
N MET A 17 -10.87 -23.44 -14.31
CA MET A 17 -10.89 -24.83 -14.85
C MET A 17 -9.73 -25.25 -15.79
N ALA A 18 -8.95 -26.22 -15.30
CA ALA A 18 -8.01 -27.09 -16.01
C ALA A 18 -6.88 -26.42 -16.82
N VAL A 19 -5.72 -26.24 -16.18
CA VAL A 19 -4.43 -26.29 -16.88
C VAL A 19 -3.92 -27.73 -16.79
N SER A 20 -4.01 -28.47 -17.89
CA SER A 20 -3.14 -29.61 -18.15
C SER A 20 -1.84 -29.07 -18.74
N TRP A 21 -0.71 -29.15 -18.03
CA TRP A 21 0.63 -28.97 -18.61
C TRP A 21 1.64 -29.99 -18.06
N PRO A 22 2.67 -30.34 -18.86
CA PRO A 22 3.47 -31.55 -18.69
C PRO A 22 4.65 -31.35 -17.72
N ALA A 23 5.06 -32.46 -17.12
CA ALA A 23 6.15 -32.57 -16.15
C ALA A 23 7.53 -32.23 -16.74
N MET A 24 8.36 -31.52 -15.95
CA MET A 24 9.82 -31.54 -16.12
C MET A 24 10.56 -31.25 -14.79
N GLY A 25 11.40 -32.21 -14.39
CA GLY A 25 12.76 -31.96 -13.88
C GLY A 25 12.94 -31.63 -12.40
N ALA A 26 13.14 -32.67 -11.59
CA ALA A 26 13.64 -32.58 -10.22
C ALA A 26 15.07 -32.01 -10.16
N ALA A 27 15.32 -31.11 -9.20
CA ALA A 27 16.65 -30.78 -8.70
C ALA A 27 16.68 -31.03 -7.18
N THR A 28 17.65 -31.83 -6.76
CA THR A 28 17.82 -32.40 -5.43
C THR A 28 18.56 -31.46 -4.47
N SER A 29 18.16 -31.45 -3.20
CA SER A 29 19.03 -31.13 -2.06
C SER A 29 18.50 -31.78 -0.77
N PRO A 30 19.37 -32.08 0.21
CA PRO A 30 19.29 -33.30 1.01
C PRO A 30 18.46 -33.19 2.30
N ALA A 31 18.10 -34.38 2.79
CA ALA A 31 17.09 -34.68 3.79
C ALA A 31 17.42 -34.26 5.23
N ALA A 32 16.38 -33.80 5.93
CA ALA A 32 16.23 -33.96 7.38
C ALA A 32 15.07 -34.94 7.63
N VAL A 33 15.30 -35.90 8.53
CA VAL A 33 14.48 -37.10 8.74
C VAL A 33 13.19 -36.75 9.50
N ALA A 34 12.04 -37.06 8.89
CA ALA A 34 10.71 -37.07 9.51
C ALA A 34 10.06 -38.46 9.29
N PRO A 35 9.14 -38.91 10.16
CA PRO A 35 8.73 -40.31 10.25
C PRO A 35 7.87 -40.75 9.06
N ALA A 36 7.83 -42.08 8.86
CA ALA A 36 7.36 -42.78 7.67
C ALA A 36 6.03 -42.26 7.09
N THR A 37 6.12 -41.53 5.97
CA THR A 37 5.04 -41.36 5.01
C THR A 37 4.98 -42.59 4.11
N VAL A 38 3.77 -43.14 3.96
CA VAL A 38 3.45 -44.17 2.97
C VAL A 38 3.81 -43.61 1.58
N GLN A 39 4.92 -44.08 1.00
CA GLN A 39 5.35 -43.68 -0.33
C GLN A 39 4.44 -44.34 -1.37
N LEU A 40 3.57 -43.54 -1.99
CA LEU A 40 2.89 -43.91 -3.23
C LEU A 40 3.91 -43.97 -4.39
N PRO A 41 3.69 -44.83 -5.40
CA PRO A 41 4.62 -45.00 -6.52
C PRO A 41 4.88 -43.69 -7.29
N PRO A 42 6.08 -43.49 -7.88
CA PRO A 42 6.50 -42.24 -8.50
C PRO A 42 5.70 -41.79 -9.74
N ASP A 43 4.84 -42.65 -10.29
CA ASP A 43 3.98 -42.36 -11.46
C ASP A 43 2.48 -42.23 -11.13
N SER A 44 2.10 -42.24 -9.86
CA SER A 44 0.69 -42.06 -9.47
C SER A 44 0.39 -40.58 -9.19
N PRO A 45 -0.57 -39.94 -9.87
CA PRO A 45 -0.96 -38.57 -9.56
C PRO A 45 -1.39 -38.47 -8.10
N SER A 46 -1.10 -37.33 -7.45
CA SER A 46 -1.52 -37.11 -6.06
C SER A 46 -3.03 -37.37 -5.91
N PRO A 47 -3.52 -37.85 -4.75
CA PRO A 47 -4.95 -38.10 -4.56
C PRO A 47 -5.83 -36.90 -4.92
N PHE A 48 -5.37 -35.68 -4.62
CA PHE A 48 -5.98 -34.43 -5.06
C PHE A 48 -6.10 -34.34 -6.59
N LEU A 49 -5.00 -34.48 -7.33
CA LEU A 49 -4.99 -34.38 -8.79
C LEU A 49 -5.88 -35.44 -9.45
N HIS A 50 -5.87 -36.67 -8.93
CA HIS A 50 -6.74 -37.73 -9.41
C HIS A 50 -8.23 -37.37 -9.26
N HIS A 51 -8.63 -36.91 -8.07
CA HIS A 51 -10.03 -36.51 -7.81
C HIS A 51 -10.44 -35.26 -8.58
N MET A 52 -9.52 -34.30 -8.79
CA MET A 52 -9.76 -33.12 -9.62
C MET A 52 -10.02 -33.46 -11.09
N GLN A 53 -9.18 -34.32 -11.67
CA GLN A 53 -9.35 -34.77 -13.05
C GLN A 53 -10.67 -35.52 -13.23
N GLU A 54 -11.01 -36.40 -12.28
CA GLU A 54 -12.25 -37.14 -12.30
C GLU A 54 -13.48 -36.23 -12.17
N ALA A 55 -13.43 -35.25 -11.27
CA ALA A 55 -14.49 -34.24 -11.15
C ALA A 55 -14.68 -33.48 -12.48
N HIS A 56 -13.61 -33.01 -13.12
CA HIS A 56 -13.70 -32.30 -14.41
C HIS A 56 -14.24 -33.19 -15.54
N ARG A 57 -13.86 -34.48 -15.58
CA ARG A 57 -14.40 -35.46 -16.53
C ARG A 57 -15.91 -35.65 -16.34
N LEU A 58 -16.35 -35.92 -15.12
CA LEU A 58 -17.76 -36.13 -14.78
C LEU A 58 -18.60 -34.86 -15.01
N MET A 59 -18.02 -33.69 -14.77
CA MET A 59 -18.62 -32.40 -15.12
C MET A 59 -18.84 -32.22 -16.63
N ALA A 60 -17.90 -32.70 -17.45
CA ALA A 60 -18.05 -32.66 -18.92
C ALA A 60 -19.13 -33.64 -19.39
N GLU A 61 -19.25 -34.79 -18.73
CA GLU A 61 -20.29 -35.80 -18.97
C GLU A 61 -21.66 -35.44 -18.40
N LYS A 62 -21.73 -34.38 -17.57
CA LYS A 62 -22.93 -33.93 -16.84
C LYS A 62 -23.48 -34.96 -15.85
N ASP A 63 -22.63 -35.86 -15.35
CA ASP A 63 -22.97 -36.74 -14.23
C ASP A 63 -22.77 -35.98 -12.91
N TRP A 64 -23.78 -35.16 -12.55
CA TRP A 64 -23.70 -34.24 -11.42
C TRP A 64 -23.49 -34.92 -10.06
N PRO A 65 -24.22 -36.00 -9.71
CA PRO A 65 -24.01 -36.66 -8.43
C PRO A 65 -22.60 -37.24 -8.28
N ALA A 66 -22.06 -37.85 -9.35
CA ALA A 66 -20.70 -38.38 -9.31
C ALA A 66 -19.67 -37.25 -9.27
N ALA A 67 -19.88 -36.16 -10.02
CA ALA A 67 -19.03 -34.99 -10.00
C ALA A 67 -18.99 -34.33 -8.61
N ASP A 68 -20.12 -34.23 -7.91
CA ASP A 68 -20.20 -33.71 -6.54
C ASP A 68 -19.34 -34.55 -5.59
N ALA A 69 -19.47 -35.88 -5.67
CA ALA A 69 -18.68 -36.80 -4.85
C ALA A 69 -17.17 -36.71 -5.16
N ALA A 70 -16.79 -36.57 -6.43
CA ALA A 70 -15.39 -36.42 -6.83
C ALA A 70 -14.80 -35.07 -6.38
N ALA A 71 -15.55 -33.97 -6.55
CA ALA A 71 -15.12 -32.64 -6.13
C ALA A 71 -14.99 -32.51 -4.61
N ALA A 72 -15.90 -33.13 -3.84
CA ALA A 72 -15.79 -33.22 -2.39
C ALA A 72 -14.52 -33.96 -1.95
N LYS A 73 -14.22 -35.11 -2.57
CA LYS A 73 -12.99 -35.86 -2.30
C LYS A 73 -11.72 -35.08 -2.68
N ALA A 74 -11.77 -34.30 -3.76
CA ALA A 74 -10.65 -33.43 -4.13
C ALA A 74 -10.39 -32.36 -3.05
N LEU A 75 -11.45 -31.72 -2.54
CA LEU A 75 -11.34 -30.72 -1.47
C LEU A 75 -10.86 -31.34 -0.15
N GLU A 76 -11.33 -32.54 0.20
CA GLU A 76 -10.84 -33.28 1.37
C GLU A 76 -9.35 -33.62 1.25
N ALA A 77 -8.92 -34.11 0.07
CA ALA A 77 -7.52 -34.42 -0.20
C ALA A 77 -6.63 -33.17 -0.14
N ALA A 78 -7.09 -32.04 -0.67
CA ALA A 78 -6.37 -30.76 -0.61
C ALA A 78 -6.24 -30.23 0.82
N ARG A 79 -7.28 -30.38 1.65
CA ARG A 79 -7.21 -29.99 3.07
C ARG A 79 -6.25 -30.88 3.86
N ALA A 80 -6.20 -32.17 3.52
CA ALA A 80 -5.28 -33.11 4.15
C ALA A 80 -3.80 -32.84 3.77
N SER A 81 -3.54 -32.22 2.62
CA SER A 81 -2.17 -31.80 2.23
C SER A 81 -1.75 -30.45 2.82
N GLU A 82 -2.68 -29.74 3.49
CA GLU A 82 -2.52 -28.37 4.01
C GLU A 82 -2.06 -27.34 2.97
N ASN A 83 -2.18 -27.66 1.67
CA ASN A 83 -1.74 -26.79 0.59
C ASN A 83 -2.85 -25.82 0.18
N SER A 84 -2.70 -24.55 0.59
CA SER A 84 -3.69 -23.50 0.30
C SER A 84 -3.95 -23.27 -1.20
N TYR A 85 -2.99 -23.58 -2.08
CA TYR A 85 -3.20 -23.49 -3.53
C TYR A 85 -4.10 -24.61 -4.04
N GLU A 86 -3.87 -25.86 -3.59
CA GLU A 86 -4.73 -27.00 -3.93
C GLU A 86 -6.14 -26.81 -3.35
N GLU A 87 -6.25 -26.29 -2.13
CA GLU A 87 -7.53 -25.98 -1.51
C GLU A 87 -8.32 -24.93 -2.29
N PHE A 88 -7.63 -23.89 -2.77
CA PHE A 88 -8.22 -22.86 -3.63
C PHE A 88 -8.73 -23.46 -4.95
N ASP A 89 -7.94 -24.29 -5.62
CA ASP A 89 -8.33 -24.93 -6.87
C ASP A 89 -9.51 -25.92 -6.69
N ALA A 90 -9.51 -26.67 -5.59
CA ALA A 90 -10.59 -27.58 -5.24
C ALA A 90 -11.90 -26.82 -4.99
N ILE A 91 -11.87 -25.76 -4.17
CA ILE A 91 -13.08 -24.99 -3.88
C ILE A 91 -13.59 -24.26 -5.14
N ALA A 92 -12.70 -23.74 -5.98
CA ALA A 92 -13.08 -23.12 -7.25
C ALA A 92 -13.81 -24.12 -8.16
N THR A 93 -13.39 -25.39 -8.15
CA THR A 93 -14.05 -26.48 -8.87
C THR A 93 -15.44 -26.79 -8.29
N VAL A 94 -15.57 -26.89 -6.96
CA VAL A 94 -16.86 -27.08 -6.27
C VAL A 94 -17.83 -25.93 -6.59
N VAL A 95 -17.38 -24.69 -6.50
CA VAL A 95 -18.18 -23.50 -6.83
C VAL A 95 -18.64 -23.55 -8.29
N GLY A 96 -17.74 -23.84 -9.23
CA GLY A 96 -18.06 -23.95 -10.64
C GLY A 96 -19.03 -25.09 -10.98
N LEU A 97 -18.93 -26.22 -10.27
CA LEU A 97 -19.87 -27.35 -10.37
C LEU A 97 -21.27 -26.96 -9.90
N LEU A 98 -21.37 -26.39 -8.70
CA LEU A 98 -22.64 -25.93 -8.13
C LEU A 98 -23.31 -24.86 -9.00
N HIS A 99 -22.51 -23.95 -9.59
CA HIS A 99 -23.01 -22.97 -10.55
C HIS A 99 -23.69 -23.63 -11.76
N ARG A 100 -23.06 -24.64 -12.38
CA ARG A 100 -23.65 -25.37 -13.53
C ARG A 100 -24.92 -26.14 -13.16
N GLN A 101 -25.07 -26.53 -11.90
CA GLN A 101 -26.29 -27.11 -11.34
C GLN A 101 -27.34 -26.05 -10.95
N GLN A 102 -27.06 -24.75 -11.18
CA GLN A 102 -27.90 -23.62 -10.76
C GLN A 102 -28.09 -23.51 -9.23
N ARG A 103 -27.18 -24.12 -8.46
CA ARG A 103 -27.16 -24.08 -6.99
C ARG A 103 -26.32 -22.91 -6.50
N TYR A 104 -26.68 -21.70 -6.94
CA TYR A 104 -25.88 -20.48 -6.73
C TYR A 104 -25.69 -20.14 -5.24
N ALA A 105 -26.74 -20.30 -4.41
CA ALA A 105 -26.65 -20.06 -2.98
C ALA A 105 -25.70 -21.05 -2.27
N ASP A 106 -25.63 -22.31 -2.73
CA ASP A 106 -24.70 -23.31 -2.21
C ASP A 106 -23.26 -22.96 -2.62
N ALA A 107 -23.08 -22.52 -3.87
CA ALA A 107 -21.78 -22.10 -4.40
C ALA A 107 -21.21 -20.90 -3.62
N ARG A 108 -22.04 -19.89 -3.34
CA ARG A 108 -21.66 -18.77 -2.46
C ARG A 108 -21.23 -19.27 -1.08
N ARG A 109 -22.05 -20.09 -0.43
CA ARG A 109 -21.77 -20.59 0.93
C ARG A 109 -20.48 -21.40 0.98
N ALA A 110 -20.18 -22.18 -0.06
CA ALA A 110 -18.93 -22.91 -0.18
C ALA A 110 -17.71 -21.96 -0.24
N ALA A 111 -17.77 -20.90 -1.04
CA ALA A 111 -16.72 -19.88 -1.12
C ALA A 111 -16.53 -19.14 0.22
N GLU A 112 -17.61 -18.74 0.89
CA GLU A 112 -17.56 -18.07 2.19
C GLU A 112 -17.01 -18.95 3.31
N ALA A 113 -17.36 -20.24 3.31
CA ALA A 113 -16.80 -21.19 4.26
C ALA A 113 -15.28 -21.31 4.09
N GLN A 114 -14.78 -21.29 2.85
CA GLN A 114 -13.34 -21.33 2.61
C GLN A 114 -12.64 -20.02 2.96
N ILE A 115 -13.28 -18.86 2.76
CA ILE A 115 -12.78 -17.58 3.27
C ILE A 115 -12.56 -17.66 4.79
N ALA A 116 -13.54 -18.16 5.55
CA ALA A 116 -13.42 -18.28 6.99
C ALA A 116 -12.25 -19.19 7.43
N ILE A 117 -11.97 -20.27 6.67
CA ILE A 117 -10.83 -21.16 6.93
C ILE A 117 -9.51 -20.43 6.63
N PHE A 118 -9.42 -19.72 5.51
CA PHE A 118 -8.22 -18.98 5.11
C PHE A 118 -7.93 -17.80 6.04
N ASP A 119 -8.95 -17.07 6.48
CA ASP A 119 -8.84 -16.00 7.48
C ASP A 119 -8.26 -16.55 8.80
N GLN A 120 -8.69 -17.74 9.26
CA GLN A 120 -8.18 -18.36 10.49
C GLN A 120 -6.73 -18.85 10.37
N ARG A 121 -6.28 -19.17 9.16
CA ARG A 121 -4.95 -19.69 8.86
C ARG A 121 -3.97 -18.63 8.38
N ASP A 122 -4.38 -17.35 8.38
CA ASP A 122 -3.60 -16.21 7.89
C ASP A 122 -3.03 -16.45 6.47
N VAL A 123 -3.86 -17.07 5.61
CA VAL A 123 -3.52 -17.28 4.20
C VAL A 123 -3.58 -15.93 3.48
N GLY A 124 -2.66 -15.71 2.54
CA GLY A 124 -2.51 -14.41 1.88
C GLY A 124 -3.80 -13.80 1.32
N GLU A 125 -3.94 -12.47 1.52
CA GLU A 125 -5.13 -11.67 1.19
C GLU A 125 -5.60 -11.80 -0.27
N ASP A 126 -4.67 -12.08 -1.20
CA ASP A 126 -4.96 -12.30 -2.61
C ASP A 126 -5.91 -13.49 -2.83
N ALA A 127 -5.71 -14.60 -2.11
CA ALA A 127 -6.55 -15.79 -2.22
C ALA A 127 -7.95 -15.54 -1.64
N ILE A 128 -8.01 -14.90 -0.48
CA ILE A 128 -9.27 -14.48 0.17
C ILE A 128 -10.06 -13.54 -0.75
N SER A 129 -9.38 -12.60 -1.40
CA SER A 129 -10.00 -11.65 -2.32
C SER A 129 -10.59 -12.35 -3.54
N GLN A 130 -9.90 -13.35 -4.11
CA GLN A 130 -10.43 -14.14 -5.23
C GLN A 130 -11.65 -14.98 -4.83
N LEU A 131 -11.65 -15.60 -3.64
CA LEU A 131 -12.82 -16.32 -3.13
C LEU A 131 -14.00 -15.37 -2.89
N ARG A 132 -13.73 -14.13 -2.46
CA ARG A 132 -14.76 -13.11 -2.26
C ARG A 132 -15.41 -12.70 -3.58
N VAL A 133 -14.62 -12.56 -4.64
CA VAL A 133 -15.13 -12.34 -6.01
C VAL A 133 -16.10 -13.46 -6.40
N MET A 134 -15.74 -14.72 -6.15
CA MET A 134 -16.62 -15.87 -6.42
C MET A 134 -17.91 -15.80 -5.59
N ALA A 135 -17.81 -15.57 -4.28
CA ALA A 135 -18.96 -15.49 -3.39
C ALA A 135 -19.95 -14.38 -3.81
N ILE A 136 -19.45 -13.18 -4.14
CA ILE A 136 -20.27 -12.06 -4.62
C ILE A 136 -20.98 -12.43 -5.94
N ARG A 137 -20.23 -13.01 -6.89
CA ARG A 137 -20.76 -13.42 -8.20
C ARG A 137 -21.89 -14.43 -8.06
N GLU A 138 -21.68 -15.48 -7.25
CA GLU A 138 -22.71 -16.51 -7.05
C GLU A 138 -23.90 -15.98 -6.23
N GLY A 139 -23.67 -15.16 -5.22
CA GLY A 139 -24.75 -14.51 -4.48
C GLY A 139 -25.63 -13.61 -5.36
N ALA A 140 -25.01 -12.89 -6.30
CA ALA A 140 -25.75 -12.07 -7.27
C ALA A 140 -26.57 -12.93 -8.23
N ALA A 141 -26.04 -14.07 -8.68
CA ALA A 141 -26.78 -15.04 -9.49
C ALA A 141 -27.95 -15.68 -8.70
N ALA A 142 -27.79 -15.88 -7.39
CA ALA A 142 -28.82 -16.39 -6.48
C ALA A 142 -29.91 -15.35 -6.12
N GLY A 143 -29.69 -14.06 -6.40
CA GLY A 143 -30.58 -12.98 -5.97
C GLY A 143 -30.49 -12.66 -4.46
N GLU A 144 -29.40 -13.06 -3.79
CA GLU A 144 -29.18 -12.88 -2.35
C GLU A 144 -28.61 -11.49 -2.03
N ALA A 145 -29.42 -10.44 -2.24
CA ALA A 145 -28.97 -9.05 -2.17
C ALA A 145 -28.30 -8.67 -0.84
N ALA A 146 -28.81 -9.15 0.30
CA ALA A 146 -28.25 -8.84 1.62
C ALA A 146 -26.84 -9.43 1.82
N ASP A 147 -26.63 -10.66 1.37
CA ASP A 147 -25.32 -11.33 1.45
C ASP A 147 -24.30 -10.68 0.51
N VAL A 148 -24.72 -10.34 -0.70
CA VAL A 148 -23.87 -9.61 -1.66
C VAL A 148 -23.48 -8.25 -1.08
N ALA A 149 -24.42 -7.50 -0.51
CA ALA A 149 -24.15 -6.20 0.09
C ALA A 149 -23.11 -6.28 1.23
N ARG A 150 -23.21 -7.30 2.09
CA ARG A 150 -22.24 -7.57 3.17
C ARG A 150 -20.86 -7.90 2.63
N LEU A 151 -20.76 -8.72 1.59
CA LEU A 151 -19.48 -9.04 0.96
C LEU A 151 -18.86 -7.81 0.27
N GLN A 152 -19.69 -6.97 -0.36
CA GLN A 152 -19.27 -5.72 -0.99
C GLN A 152 -18.86 -4.63 0.03
N GLU A 153 -19.33 -4.67 1.27
CA GLU A 153 -18.78 -3.84 2.37
C GLU A 153 -17.29 -4.09 2.56
N LYS A 154 -16.86 -5.36 2.54
CA LYS A 154 -15.45 -5.69 2.65
C LYS A 154 -14.65 -5.21 1.42
N VAL A 155 -15.21 -5.31 0.22
CA VAL A 155 -14.58 -4.78 -1.02
C VAL A 155 -14.40 -3.26 -0.94
N TYR A 156 -15.41 -2.53 -0.47
CA TYR A 156 -15.32 -1.08 -0.31
C TYR A 156 -14.31 -0.69 0.77
N ALA A 157 -14.32 -1.39 1.92
CA ALA A 157 -13.37 -1.15 3.00
C ALA A 157 -11.91 -1.39 2.57
N GLN A 158 -11.65 -2.46 1.82
CA GLN A 158 -10.32 -2.73 1.23
C GLN A 158 -9.87 -1.64 0.26
N GLY A 159 -10.80 -1.08 -0.51
CA GLY A 159 -10.50 0.04 -1.40
C GLY A 159 -10.02 1.28 -0.66
N ASN A 160 -10.38 1.43 0.63
CA ASN A 160 -9.99 2.55 1.49
C ASN A 160 -10.21 3.94 0.85
N ALA A 161 -11.37 4.11 0.20
CA ALA A 161 -11.65 5.34 -0.53
C ALA A 161 -11.81 6.55 0.40
N TYR A 162 -11.28 7.68 -0.06
CA TYR A 162 -11.42 8.94 0.66
C TYR A 162 -12.90 9.35 0.77
N PRO A 163 -13.46 9.52 1.98
CA PRO A 163 -14.89 9.77 2.19
C PRO A 163 -15.43 11.02 1.48
N GLY A 164 -14.58 12.02 1.25
CA GLY A 164 -14.97 13.24 0.53
C GLY A 164 -15.21 13.05 -0.98
N GLN A 165 -14.80 11.91 -1.56
CA GLN A 165 -14.93 11.63 -2.99
C GLN A 165 -15.95 10.56 -3.31
N TRP A 166 -15.97 9.50 -2.50
CA TRP A 166 -16.73 8.29 -2.77
C TRP A 166 -17.76 8.09 -1.68
N VAL A 167 -19.04 8.07 -2.07
CA VAL A 167 -20.14 7.81 -1.13
C VAL A 167 -20.85 6.56 -1.60
N ARG A 168 -20.86 5.55 -0.74
CA ARG A 168 -21.74 4.40 -0.90
C ARG A 168 -23.12 4.77 -0.37
N ASP A 169 -24.12 4.68 -1.22
CA ASP A 169 -25.51 4.69 -0.77
C ASP A 169 -25.87 3.27 -0.34
N ALA A 170 -26.40 3.12 0.88
CA ALA A 170 -26.85 1.84 1.41
C ALA A 170 -28.33 1.58 1.08
N ALA A 171 -29.12 2.63 0.86
CA ALA A 171 -30.53 2.54 0.52
C ALA A 171 -30.74 2.26 -0.97
N THR A 172 -29.91 2.87 -1.82
CA THR A 172 -29.79 2.47 -3.23
C THR A 172 -28.44 1.77 -3.41
N PRO A 173 -28.35 0.54 -3.94
CA PRO A 173 -27.09 -0.21 -4.05
C PRO A 173 -26.20 0.43 -5.13
N ARG A 174 -25.67 1.61 -4.83
CA ARG A 174 -24.95 2.50 -5.75
C ARG A 174 -23.73 3.09 -5.07
N LEU A 175 -22.71 3.33 -5.90
CA LEU A 175 -21.48 3.99 -5.53
C LEU A 175 -21.38 5.31 -6.30
N ASN A 176 -21.32 6.41 -5.57
CA ASN A 176 -21.28 7.76 -6.12
C ASN A 176 -19.84 8.27 -6.11
N TYR A 177 -19.35 8.72 -7.27
CA TYR A 177 -18.08 9.41 -7.39
C TYR A 177 -18.30 10.91 -7.59
N ALA A 178 -18.21 11.66 -6.50
CA ALA A 178 -18.58 13.07 -6.46
C ALA A 178 -17.73 13.94 -7.41
N LEU A 179 -16.42 13.64 -7.52
CA LEU A 179 -15.48 14.40 -8.36
C LEU A 179 -15.78 14.24 -9.85
N ALA A 180 -16.12 13.03 -10.32
CA ALA A 180 -16.46 12.83 -11.72
C ALA A 180 -17.93 13.10 -12.02
N GLY A 181 -18.78 13.29 -11.00
CA GLY A 181 -20.23 13.41 -11.17
C GLY A 181 -20.85 12.13 -11.73
N MET A 182 -20.32 10.98 -11.32
CA MET A 182 -20.71 9.67 -11.84
C MET A 182 -21.32 8.79 -10.76
N THR A 183 -22.24 7.93 -11.18
CA THR A 183 -22.88 6.94 -10.32
C THR A 183 -22.76 5.56 -10.93
N PHE A 184 -22.40 4.58 -10.11
CA PHE A 184 -22.19 3.20 -10.51
C PHE A 184 -23.09 2.25 -9.71
N PRO A 185 -23.66 1.21 -10.33
CA PRO A 185 -24.39 0.18 -9.59
C PRO A 185 -23.41 -0.67 -8.77
N LEU A 186 -23.75 -1.03 -7.53
CA LEU A 186 -23.07 -2.13 -6.83
C LEU A 186 -23.55 -3.47 -7.40
N THR A 187 -24.83 -3.55 -7.74
CA THR A 187 -25.46 -4.69 -8.42
C THR A 187 -26.49 -4.18 -9.42
N THR A 188 -26.60 -4.83 -10.59
CA THR A 188 -27.67 -4.59 -11.56
C THR A 188 -27.91 -5.87 -12.36
N GLY A 189 -29.15 -6.38 -12.36
CA GLY A 189 -29.40 -7.73 -12.85
C GLY A 189 -28.54 -8.76 -12.12
N ARG A 190 -27.73 -9.51 -12.88
CA ARG A 190 -26.72 -10.45 -12.34
C ARG A 190 -25.29 -9.89 -12.33
N TRP A 191 -25.10 -8.61 -12.70
CA TRP A 191 -23.81 -7.94 -12.51
C TRP A 191 -23.60 -7.61 -11.05
N ALA A 192 -22.37 -7.80 -10.59
CA ALA A 192 -21.93 -7.34 -9.29
C ALA A 192 -20.55 -6.70 -9.36
N LEU A 193 -20.37 -5.61 -8.62
CA LEU A 193 -19.06 -5.02 -8.35
C LEU A 193 -18.29 -5.97 -7.42
N VAL A 194 -17.11 -6.39 -7.85
CA VAL A 194 -16.27 -7.38 -7.14
C VAL A 194 -14.89 -6.88 -6.76
N SER A 195 -14.45 -5.78 -7.38
CA SER A 195 -13.20 -5.10 -6.99
C SER A 195 -13.36 -3.60 -7.19
N PHE A 196 -12.79 -2.84 -6.26
CA PHE A 196 -12.85 -1.39 -6.24
C PHE A 196 -11.52 -0.83 -5.76
N LYS A 197 -10.93 0.03 -6.59
CA LYS A 197 -9.70 0.76 -6.26
C LYS A 197 -9.91 2.24 -6.55
N PRO A 198 -9.96 3.13 -5.54
CA PRO A 198 -10.04 4.57 -5.76
C PRO A 198 -8.74 5.12 -6.35
N ALA A 199 -8.78 6.37 -6.81
CA ALA A 199 -7.58 7.11 -7.20
C ALA A 199 -7.06 7.90 -6.00
N ASP A 200 -5.80 7.66 -5.64
CA ASP A 200 -5.17 8.29 -4.47
C ASP A 200 -4.55 9.66 -4.84
N GLN A 201 -4.28 9.86 -6.13
CA GLN A 201 -3.72 11.08 -6.72
C GLN A 201 -4.33 11.37 -8.10
N ARG A 202 -4.25 12.63 -8.55
CA ARG A 202 -4.90 13.11 -9.78
C ARG A 202 -4.45 12.42 -11.06
N ALA A 203 -3.17 12.04 -11.14
CA ALA A 203 -2.61 11.33 -12.28
C ALA A 203 -3.00 9.84 -12.33
N ASP A 204 -3.50 9.31 -11.21
CA ASP A 204 -3.99 7.94 -11.13
C ASP A 204 -5.42 7.82 -11.65
N ARG A 205 -5.89 6.58 -11.72
CA ARG A 205 -7.23 6.24 -12.17
C ARG A 205 -7.93 5.40 -11.12
N ALA A 206 -9.19 5.70 -10.88
CA ALA A 206 -10.05 4.80 -10.14
C ALA A 206 -10.36 3.58 -11.02
N GLN A 207 -10.59 2.43 -10.42
CA GLN A 207 -10.93 1.18 -11.08
C GLN A 207 -12.12 0.52 -10.39
N LEU A 208 -13.09 0.09 -11.19
CA LEU A 208 -14.23 -0.72 -10.76
C LEU A 208 -14.29 -1.96 -11.65
N ASP A 209 -14.30 -3.13 -11.02
CA ASP A 209 -14.36 -4.42 -11.71
C ASP A 209 -15.71 -5.08 -11.45
N TYR A 210 -16.40 -5.40 -12.54
CA TYR A 210 -17.68 -6.09 -12.57
C TYR A 210 -17.53 -7.47 -13.16
N VAL A 211 -18.30 -8.41 -12.63
CA VAL A 211 -18.43 -9.76 -13.18
C VAL A 211 -19.89 -10.17 -13.20
N GLN A 212 -20.22 -10.95 -14.22
CA GLN A 212 -21.43 -11.74 -14.32
C GLN A 212 -21.08 -13.11 -14.89
N THR A 213 -21.81 -14.15 -14.50
CA THR A 213 -21.74 -15.46 -15.16
C THR A 213 -23.02 -15.71 -15.98
N LEU A 214 -22.85 -16.20 -17.20
CA LEU A 214 -23.95 -16.67 -18.05
C LEU A 214 -24.44 -18.05 -17.59
N ASP A 215 -25.61 -18.49 -18.06
CA ASP A 215 -26.24 -19.74 -17.61
C ASP A 215 -25.39 -21.00 -17.87
N ASP A 216 -24.44 -20.94 -18.81
CA ASP A 216 -23.50 -22.03 -19.11
C ASP A 216 -22.21 -22.00 -18.28
N GLY A 217 -22.11 -21.07 -17.32
CA GLY A 217 -20.96 -20.92 -16.44
C GLY A 217 -19.84 -20.04 -16.99
N ARG A 218 -19.98 -19.44 -18.18
CA ARG A 218 -18.97 -18.53 -18.72
C ARG A 218 -19.10 -17.13 -18.18
N ALA A 219 -17.97 -16.53 -17.84
CA ALA A 219 -17.93 -15.18 -17.29
C ALA A 219 -17.99 -14.12 -18.41
N VAL A 220 -18.69 -13.03 -18.11
CA VAL A 220 -18.56 -11.73 -18.77
C VAL A 220 -17.96 -10.80 -17.73
N THR A 221 -16.85 -10.16 -18.05
CA THR A 221 -16.19 -9.20 -17.15
C THR A 221 -16.23 -7.81 -17.76
N ALA A 222 -16.40 -6.79 -16.93
CA ALA A 222 -16.27 -5.40 -17.35
C ALA A 222 -15.44 -4.63 -16.32
N ARG A 223 -14.39 -3.97 -16.79
CA ARG A 223 -13.51 -3.13 -15.99
C ARG A 223 -13.66 -1.68 -16.42
N VAL A 224 -13.99 -0.82 -15.47
CA VAL A 224 -14.16 0.61 -15.66
C VAL A 224 -12.99 1.34 -15.01
N TRP A 225 -12.31 2.19 -15.78
CA TRP A 225 -11.34 3.14 -15.27
C TRP A 225 -11.83 4.57 -15.44
N ILE A 226 -11.58 5.40 -14.44
CA ILE A 226 -11.96 6.81 -14.43
C ILE A 226 -10.72 7.62 -14.11
N ALA A 227 -10.35 8.53 -15.00
CA ALA A 227 -9.13 9.34 -14.88
C ALA A 227 -9.43 10.82 -15.10
N TYR A 228 -8.78 11.68 -14.32
CA TYR A 228 -8.73 13.11 -14.59
C TYR A 228 -7.53 13.40 -15.51
N ARG A 229 -7.73 14.19 -16.57
CA ARG A 229 -6.76 14.40 -17.64
C ARG A 229 -6.66 15.88 -17.96
N GLU A 230 -5.71 16.55 -17.31
CA GLU A 230 -5.48 17.98 -17.49
C GLU A 230 -5.11 18.34 -18.94
N ASP A 231 -4.49 17.42 -19.70
CA ASP A 231 -4.15 17.59 -21.11
C ASP A 231 -5.36 17.67 -22.06
N LEU A 232 -6.55 17.28 -21.59
CA LEU A 232 -7.80 17.41 -22.37
C LEU A 232 -8.33 18.84 -22.39
N ARG A 233 -7.92 19.68 -21.44
CA ARG A 233 -8.42 21.05 -21.29
C ARG A 233 -8.18 21.90 -22.54
N ALA A 234 -7.01 21.75 -23.16
CA ALA A 234 -6.62 22.50 -24.35
C ALA A 234 -7.24 21.96 -25.65
N LYS A 235 -7.93 20.81 -25.61
CA LYS A 235 -8.50 20.16 -26.80
C LYS A 235 -9.98 20.48 -26.93
N ASP A 236 -10.39 20.91 -28.12
CA ASP A 236 -11.80 21.01 -28.48
C ASP A 236 -12.41 19.62 -28.79
N GLY A 237 -13.70 19.59 -29.12
CA GLY A 237 -14.42 18.35 -29.40
C GLY A 237 -13.91 17.58 -30.63
N GLN A 238 -13.31 18.25 -31.62
CA GLN A 238 -12.74 17.61 -32.81
C GLN A 238 -11.38 16.99 -32.49
N ALA A 239 -10.50 17.76 -31.86
CA ALA A 239 -9.19 17.30 -31.42
C ALA A 239 -9.29 16.13 -30.42
N ARG A 240 -10.34 16.10 -29.58
CA ARG A 240 -10.66 14.95 -28.71
C ARG A 240 -11.05 13.72 -29.53
N ARG A 241 -11.92 13.87 -30.53
CA ARG A 241 -12.33 12.77 -31.42
C ARG A 241 -11.13 12.17 -32.16
N GLU A 242 -10.27 13.01 -32.73
CA GLU A 242 -9.07 12.58 -33.44
C GLU A 242 -8.08 11.87 -32.52
N ALA A 243 -7.86 12.40 -31.31
CA ALA A 243 -6.98 11.78 -30.32
C ALA A 243 -7.51 10.40 -29.88
N LEU A 244 -8.82 10.25 -29.71
CA LEU A 244 -9.47 8.98 -29.39
C LEU A 244 -9.37 7.99 -30.55
N ALA A 245 -9.65 8.42 -31.78
CA ALA A 245 -9.52 7.59 -32.97
C ALA A 245 -8.10 7.01 -33.09
N LYS A 246 -7.07 7.87 -32.98
CA LYS A 246 -5.66 7.45 -33.00
C LYS A 246 -5.33 6.44 -31.88
N ARG A 247 -5.91 6.60 -30.69
CA ARG A 247 -5.71 5.65 -29.58
C ARG A 247 -6.38 4.30 -29.85
N MET A 248 -7.46 4.27 -30.64
CA MET A 248 -8.20 3.06 -30.97
C MET A 248 -7.67 2.29 -32.20
N GLU A 249 -6.77 2.90 -33.00
CA GLU A 249 -6.23 2.30 -34.23
C GLU A 249 -5.34 1.07 -34.01
N ALA A 250 -4.42 1.12 -33.03
CA ALA A 250 -3.41 0.07 -32.86
C ALA A 250 -3.92 -1.08 -31.98
N PRO A 251 -3.92 -2.34 -32.45
CA PRO A 251 -4.23 -3.47 -31.59
C PRO A 251 -3.21 -3.62 -30.45
N GLU A 252 -3.66 -4.06 -29.27
CA GLU A 252 -2.78 -4.34 -28.14
C GLU A 252 -2.23 -5.77 -28.22
N GLY A 253 -0.92 -5.93 -28.41
CA GLY A 253 -0.25 -7.24 -28.44
C GLY A 253 -0.70 -8.13 -29.61
N ASP A 254 -0.96 -9.40 -29.34
CA ASP A 254 -1.32 -10.42 -30.34
C ASP A 254 -2.81 -10.41 -30.74
N GLN A 255 -3.56 -9.38 -30.31
CA GLN A 255 -4.99 -9.25 -30.58
C GLN A 255 -5.24 -8.83 -32.03
N THR A 256 -6.26 -9.42 -32.66
CA THR A 256 -6.67 -9.07 -34.03
C THR A 256 -7.97 -8.26 -34.02
N PRO A 257 -8.18 -7.31 -34.95
CA PRO A 257 -9.44 -6.57 -35.04
C PRO A 257 -10.66 -7.50 -35.23
N ALA A 258 -11.79 -7.17 -34.60
CA ALA A 258 -13.05 -7.90 -34.72
C ALA A 258 -14.14 -7.02 -35.38
N PRO A 259 -14.03 -6.75 -36.70
CA PRO A 259 -14.88 -5.76 -37.37
C PRO A 259 -16.37 -6.12 -37.34
N ASP A 260 -16.72 -7.41 -37.31
CA ASP A 260 -18.12 -7.87 -37.25
C ASP A 260 -18.74 -7.73 -35.85
N VAL A 261 -17.90 -7.58 -34.81
CA VAL A 261 -18.34 -7.50 -33.42
C VAL A 261 -18.53 -6.06 -32.97
N ALA A 262 -17.66 -5.16 -33.41
CA ALA A 262 -17.68 -3.75 -32.99
C ALA A 262 -19.03 -3.03 -33.22
N PRO A 263 -19.76 -3.23 -34.35
CA PRO A 263 -21.06 -2.62 -34.56
C PRO A 263 -22.15 -3.13 -33.60
N ALA A 264 -22.03 -4.37 -33.13
CA ALA A 264 -23.01 -4.99 -32.24
C ALA A 264 -22.84 -4.58 -30.77
N LEU A 265 -21.68 -4.01 -30.39
CA LEU A 265 -21.43 -3.56 -29.03
C LEU A 265 -22.40 -2.44 -28.61
N PRO A 266 -22.91 -2.44 -27.36
CA PRO A 266 -23.73 -1.34 -26.86
C PRO A 266 -22.93 -0.04 -26.80
N ASP A 267 -23.61 1.10 -26.91
CA ASP A 267 -23.01 2.42 -26.70
C ASP A 267 -22.99 2.79 -25.20
N LEU A 268 -22.08 3.67 -24.80
CA LEU A 268 -22.10 4.24 -23.46
C LEU A 268 -23.18 5.33 -23.38
N PRO A 269 -24.04 5.36 -22.33
CA PRO A 269 -25.17 6.28 -22.24
C PRO A 269 -24.78 7.69 -21.76
N PHE A 270 -23.53 8.10 -21.98
CA PHE A 270 -23.01 9.37 -21.49
C PHE A 270 -23.29 10.50 -22.46
N LYS A 271 -24.36 11.25 -22.20
CA LYS A 271 -24.72 12.44 -22.97
C LYS A 271 -23.57 13.45 -22.98
N ASP A 272 -23.38 14.11 -24.12
CA ASP A 272 -22.38 15.15 -24.35
C ASP A 272 -20.91 14.69 -24.20
N ALA A 273 -20.68 13.38 -24.07
CA ALA A 273 -19.35 12.78 -24.11
C ALA A 273 -18.93 12.45 -25.54
N VAL A 274 -17.64 12.63 -25.85
CA VAL A 274 -17.04 12.07 -27.05
C VAL A 274 -16.71 10.62 -26.77
N VAL A 275 -17.31 9.70 -27.51
CA VAL A 275 -17.16 8.25 -27.30
C VAL A 275 -16.51 7.59 -28.53
N ALA A 276 -15.63 6.63 -28.28
CA ALA A 276 -15.13 5.69 -29.27
C ALA A 276 -15.23 4.26 -28.71
N LYS A 277 -15.49 3.29 -29.58
CA LYS A 277 -15.52 1.86 -29.21
C LYS A 277 -14.80 1.01 -30.24
N ARG A 278 -14.24 -0.12 -29.80
CA ARG A 278 -13.63 -1.14 -30.67
C ARG A 278 -13.79 -2.53 -30.06
N ALA A 279 -13.66 -3.53 -30.92
CA ALA A 279 -13.64 -4.94 -30.53
C ALA A 279 -12.43 -5.63 -31.16
N GLN A 280 -11.81 -6.53 -30.39
CA GLN A 280 -10.67 -7.32 -30.80
C GLN A 280 -10.90 -8.78 -30.43
N GLN A 281 -10.26 -9.71 -31.15
CA GLN A 281 -10.27 -11.13 -30.84
C GLN A 281 -8.92 -11.54 -30.27
N ALA A 282 -8.98 -12.41 -29.28
CA ALA A 282 -7.82 -13.04 -28.67
C ALA A 282 -8.06 -14.56 -28.56
N GLU A 283 -7.00 -15.34 -28.80
CA GLU A 283 -7.02 -16.77 -28.53
C GLU A 283 -6.76 -17.02 -27.05
N TYR A 284 -7.68 -17.76 -26.41
CA TYR A 284 -7.55 -18.23 -25.04
C TYR A 284 -7.46 -19.76 -25.04
N PRO A 285 -6.96 -20.39 -23.97
CA PRO A 285 -6.90 -21.85 -23.85
C PRO A 285 -8.25 -22.56 -24.08
N ARG A 286 -9.37 -21.86 -23.88
CA ARG A 286 -10.74 -22.39 -24.07
C ARG A 286 -11.44 -21.90 -25.33
N GLY A 287 -10.71 -21.35 -26.29
CA GLY A 287 -11.25 -20.87 -27.57
C GLY A 287 -11.07 -19.37 -27.76
N VAL A 288 -11.78 -18.83 -28.75
CA VAL A 288 -11.66 -17.42 -29.14
C VAL A 288 -12.50 -16.55 -28.21
N GLY A 289 -11.86 -15.58 -27.57
CA GLY A 289 -12.54 -14.53 -26.80
C GLY A 289 -12.58 -13.20 -27.56
N VAL A 290 -13.45 -12.32 -27.09
CA VAL A 290 -13.57 -10.94 -27.54
C VAL A 290 -13.11 -10.01 -26.42
N GLU A 291 -12.22 -9.08 -26.75
CA GLU A 291 -11.84 -7.95 -25.92
C GLU A 291 -12.47 -6.69 -26.52
N ALA A 292 -13.47 -6.14 -25.83
CA ALA A 292 -14.16 -4.93 -26.21
C ALA A 292 -13.65 -3.75 -25.38
N GLN A 293 -13.53 -2.57 -26.00
CA GLN A 293 -13.05 -1.37 -25.33
C GLN A 293 -13.91 -0.17 -25.74
N TRP A 294 -14.27 0.64 -24.74
CA TRP A 294 -14.92 1.93 -24.90
C TRP A 294 -14.07 2.99 -24.21
N ILE A 295 -13.95 4.17 -24.84
CA ILE A 295 -13.37 5.34 -24.20
C ILE A 295 -14.34 6.49 -24.40
N ALA A 296 -14.75 7.12 -23.30
CA ALA A 296 -15.57 8.31 -23.27
C ALA A 296 -14.81 9.47 -22.65
N VAL A 297 -14.95 10.66 -23.23
CA VAL A 297 -14.33 11.89 -22.73
C VAL A 297 -15.41 12.97 -22.57
N ARG A 298 -15.49 13.58 -21.39
CA ARG A 298 -16.34 14.73 -21.10
C ARG A 298 -15.58 15.70 -20.19
N GLY A 299 -15.53 16.97 -20.57
CA GLY A 299 -14.71 17.95 -19.85
C GLY A 299 -13.24 17.53 -19.77
N ASP A 300 -12.69 17.53 -18.57
CA ASP A 300 -11.31 17.10 -18.26
C ASP A 300 -11.24 15.63 -17.78
N TRP A 301 -12.34 14.88 -17.91
CA TRP A 301 -12.47 13.51 -17.40
C TRP A 301 -12.52 12.51 -18.55
N GLN A 302 -11.95 11.34 -18.29
CA GLN A 302 -11.95 10.20 -19.20
C GLN A 302 -12.45 8.95 -18.48
N VAL A 303 -13.37 8.24 -19.11
CA VAL A 303 -13.83 6.91 -18.70
C VAL A 303 -13.37 5.91 -19.75
N GLU A 304 -12.71 4.85 -19.33
CA GLU A 304 -12.34 3.72 -20.18
C GLU A 304 -13.03 2.47 -19.64
N VAL A 305 -13.79 1.77 -20.48
CA VAL A 305 -14.38 0.48 -20.15
C VAL A 305 -13.70 -0.58 -21.00
N ARG A 306 -13.29 -1.69 -20.40
CA ARG A 306 -12.89 -2.90 -21.12
C ARG A 306 -13.75 -4.06 -20.70
N ALA A 307 -14.22 -4.85 -21.65
CA ALA A 307 -14.97 -6.06 -21.38
C ALA A 307 -14.37 -7.26 -22.10
N SER A 308 -14.48 -8.43 -21.46
CA SER A 308 -14.01 -9.71 -22.00
C SER A 308 -15.13 -10.74 -21.91
N PHE A 309 -15.33 -11.49 -22.99
CA PHE A 309 -16.34 -12.56 -23.11
C PHE A 309 -15.99 -13.57 -24.22
N ALA A 310 -16.57 -14.77 -24.16
CA ALA A 310 -16.40 -15.79 -25.20
C ALA A 310 -17.11 -15.39 -26.51
N LYS A 311 -16.46 -15.59 -27.66
CA LYS A 311 -16.98 -15.15 -28.97
C LYS A 311 -18.33 -15.77 -29.33
N ASP A 312 -18.52 -17.05 -29.04
CA ASP A 312 -19.79 -17.77 -29.27
C ASP A 312 -20.91 -17.37 -28.29
N LYS A 313 -20.62 -16.51 -27.31
CA LYS A 313 -21.59 -15.87 -26.40
C LYS A 313 -21.80 -14.39 -26.65
N GLN A 314 -21.40 -13.89 -27.82
CA GLN A 314 -21.48 -12.47 -28.15
C GLN A 314 -22.86 -11.85 -27.92
N ALA A 315 -23.95 -12.47 -28.42
CA ALA A 315 -25.29 -11.88 -28.33
C ALA A 315 -25.75 -11.69 -26.87
N ASP A 316 -25.55 -12.72 -26.04
CA ASP A 316 -25.87 -12.66 -24.61
C ASP A 316 -24.99 -11.63 -23.90
N ALA A 317 -23.67 -11.66 -24.14
CA ALA A 317 -22.73 -10.74 -23.51
C ALA A 317 -23.03 -9.27 -23.87
N VAL A 318 -23.34 -8.98 -25.14
CA VAL A 318 -23.74 -7.65 -25.62
C VAL A 318 -24.98 -7.14 -24.90
N ALA A 319 -26.02 -7.98 -24.77
CA ALA A 319 -27.24 -7.60 -24.06
C ALA A 319 -26.97 -7.30 -22.58
N ARG A 320 -26.14 -8.12 -21.92
CA ARG A 320 -25.75 -7.91 -20.52
C ARG A 320 -24.88 -6.67 -20.32
N LEU A 321 -23.98 -6.37 -21.24
CA LEU A 321 -23.20 -5.14 -21.18
C LEU A 321 -24.09 -3.89 -21.31
N GLY A 322 -25.13 -3.95 -22.16
CA GLY A 322 -26.14 -2.89 -22.24
C GLY A 322 -26.82 -2.62 -20.89
N GLU A 323 -27.27 -3.68 -20.22
CA GLU A 323 -27.89 -3.60 -18.88
C GLU A 323 -26.96 -2.95 -17.83
N LEU A 324 -25.66 -3.27 -17.87
CA LEU A 324 -24.67 -2.63 -16.99
C LEU A 324 -24.49 -1.15 -17.31
N PHE A 325 -24.39 -0.81 -18.59
CA PHE A 325 -24.14 0.57 -19.02
C PHE A 325 -25.34 1.47 -18.69
N ASP A 326 -26.56 1.02 -18.95
CA ASP A 326 -27.79 1.76 -18.65
C ASP A 326 -27.95 2.08 -17.15
N ALA A 327 -27.34 1.28 -16.27
CA ALA A 327 -27.34 1.53 -14.83
C ALA A 327 -26.32 2.58 -14.37
N MET A 328 -25.33 2.93 -15.21
CA MET A 328 -24.32 3.96 -14.94
C MET A 328 -24.82 5.34 -15.37
N THR A 329 -24.55 6.36 -14.55
CA THR A 329 -24.83 7.75 -14.89
C THR A 329 -23.58 8.60 -14.86
N TRP A 330 -23.55 9.61 -15.74
CA TRP A 330 -22.54 10.64 -15.73
C TRP A 330 -23.25 11.98 -15.94
N ASP A 331 -23.54 12.68 -14.85
CA ASP A 331 -24.48 13.80 -14.88
C ASP A 331 -23.77 15.13 -15.11
N ARG A 332 -22.53 15.27 -14.62
CA ARG A 332 -21.75 16.52 -14.70
C ARG A 332 -20.25 16.24 -14.86
N ASP A 333 -19.52 17.18 -15.46
CA ASP A 333 -18.07 17.25 -15.42
C ASP A 333 -17.61 18.30 -14.41
N VAL A 334 -16.98 17.87 -13.30
CA VAL A 334 -16.42 18.81 -12.32
C VAL A 334 -15.03 19.24 -12.76
N ARG A 335 -14.81 20.55 -12.79
CA ARG A 335 -13.48 21.12 -13.05
C ARG A 335 -12.70 21.19 -11.75
N LEU A 336 -11.49 20.64 -11.75
CA LEU A 336 -10.66 20.52 -10.54
C LEU A 336 -9.50 21.52 -10.48
N PHE A 337 -9.40 22.46 -11.42
CA PHE A 337 -8.44 23.56 -11.32
C PHE A 337 -8.91 24.79 -12.09
N ARG A 338 -8.65 25.98 -11.52
CA ARG A 338 -9.12 27.27 -12.07
C ARG A 338 -8.20 27.85 -13.14
N GLY A 339 -6.89 27.85 -12.89
CA GLY A 339 -5.89 28.49 -13.76
C GLY A 339 -4.73 27.55 -14.06
N LYS A 340 -3.79 27.43 -13.11
CA LYS A 340 -2.66 26.49 -13.19
C LYS A 340 -3.10 25.07 -12.88
N THR A 341 -2.46 24.09 -13.51
CA THR A 341 -2.63 22.67 -13.18
C THR A 341 -2.12 22.37 -11.77
N MET A 342 -2.62 21.30 -11.15
CA MET A 342 -2.09 20.89 -9.84
C MET A 342 -0.64 20.41 -9.95
N ALA A 343 -0.23 19.85 -11.09
CA ALA A 343 1.15 19.46 -11.35
C ALA A 343 2.11 20.67 -11.43
N GLU A 344 1.68 21.81 -11.96
CA GLU A 344 2.44 23.07 -11.94
C GLU A 344 2.50 23.65 -10.52
N GLN A 345 1.36 23.75 -9.85
CA GLN A 345 1.28 24.26 -8.47
C GLN A 345 2.17 23.44 -7.52
N SER A 346 2.14 22.11 -7.62
CA SER A 346 2.95 21.21 -6.78
C SER A 346 4.46 21.42 -7.00
N ARG A 347 4.90 21.55 -8.25
CA ARG A 347 6.32 21.79 -8.57
C ARG A 347 6.81 23.13 -8.03
N GLU A 348 5.97 24.16 -8.11
CA GLU A 348 6.29 25.49 -7.56
C GLU A 348 6.37 25.45 -6.04
N ILE A 349 5.46 24.75 -5.37
CA ILE A 349 5.49 24.57 -3.90
C ILE A 349 6.73 23.77 -3.48
N GLU A 350 7.04 22.69 -4.19
CA GLU A 350 8.19 21.81 -3.91
C GLU A 350 9.54 22.51 -3.99
N SER A 351 9.72 23.39 -4.98
CA SER A 351 10.97 24.17 -5.09
C SER A 351 11.23 25.03 -3.85
N TYR A 352 10.18 25.54 -3.19
CA TYR A 352 10.34 26.34 -1.97
C TYR A 352 10.55 25.47 -0.73
N TRP A 353 9.72 24.45 -0.45
CA TRP A 353 9.88 23.71 0.81
C TRP A 353 11.03 22.70 0.79
N SER A 354 11.28 22.07 -0.36
CA SER A 354 12.29 21.00 -0.48
C SER A 354 13.68 21.57 -0.78
N MET A 355 13.79 22.44 -1.80
CA MET A 355 15.08 22.99 -2.22
C MET A 355 15.45 24.23 -1.40
N ALA A 356 14.63 25.29 -1.42
CA ALA A 356 14.96 26.54 -0.74
C ALA A 356 14.77 26.49 0.79
N ARG A 357 14.08 25.47 1.31
CA ARG A 357 13.65 25.35 2.72
C ARG A 357 12.82 26.56 3.21
N ASP A 358 12.19 27.28 2.29
CA ASP A 358 11.33 28.43 2.56
C ASP A 358 9.89 27.96 2.79
N TRP A 359 9.64 27.45 4.00
CA TRP A 359 8.32 27.02 4.43
C TRP A 359 7.26 28.14 4.39
N PRO A 360 7.54 29.39 4.80
CA PRO A 360 6.58 30.48 4.67
C PRO A 360 6.08 30.71 3.23
N GLN A 361 6.99 30.78 2.25
CA GLN A 361 6.60 30.99 0.85
C GLN A 361 5.89 29.77 0.27
N ALA A 362 6.38 28.56 0.57
CA ALA A 362 5.72 27.32 0.17
C ALA A 362 4.29 27.24 0.71
N ALA A 363 4.06 27.65 1.97
CA ALA A 363 2.75 27.64 2.58
C ALA A 363 1.79 28.67 1.97
N LYS A 364 2.27 29.84 1.57
CA LYS A 364 1.44 30.82 0.84
C LYS A 364 0.93 30.21 -0.47
N LEU A 365 1.83 29.60 -1.26
CA LEU A 365 1.47 28.93 -2.50
C LEU A 365 0.55 27.73 -2.26
N ALA A 366 0.78 26.96 -1.20
CA ALA A 366 -0.08 25.84 -0.82
C ALA A 366 -1.50 26.30 -0.45
N GLN A 367 -1.63 27.40 0.29
CA GLN A 367 -2.94 27.99 0.62
C GLN A 367 -3.72 28.42 -0.62
N ASP A 368 -3.05 29.03 -1.60
CA ASP A 368 -3.66 29.43 -2.87
C ASP A 368 -4.12 28.22 -3.71
N ALA A 369 -3.41 27.08 -3.59
CA ALA A 369 -3.67 25.82 -4.28
C ALA A 369 -4.74 24.94 -3.59
N LEU A 370 -4.96 25.06 -2.27
CA LEU A 370 -5.90 24.23 -1.52
C LEU A 370 -7.32 24.14 -2.14
N PRO A 371 -7.91 25.21 -2.69
CA PRO A 371 -9.22 25.11 -3.34
C PRO A 371 -9.26 24.25 -4.62
N ASP A 372 -8.11 24.00 -5.25
CA ASP A 372 -7.97 23.13 -6.42
C ASP A 372 -7.61 21.67 -6.01
N ALA A 373 -7.28 21.42 -4.74
CA ALA A 373 -6.94 20.10 -4.24
C ALA A 373 -8.20 19.24 -4.05
N ALA A 374 -8.22 18.08 -4.69
CA ALA A 374 -9.35 17.17 -4.68
C ALA A 374 -8.98 15.75 -4.27
N PHE A 375 -7.72 15.35 -4.47
CA PHE A 375 -7.21 14.01 -4.19
C PHE A 375 -6.55 13.93 -2.80
N PRO A 376 -6.61 12.77 -2.10
CA PRO A 376 -6.10 12.67 -0.74
C PRO A 376 -4.60 13.03 -0.66
N LEU A 377 -3.78 12.63 -1.63
CA LEU A 377 -2.37 13.01 -1.65
C LEU A 377 -2.15 14.53 -1.77
N GLU A 378 -2.98 15.22 -2.56
CA GLU A 378 -2.90 16.68 -2.72
C GLU A 378 -3.29 17.38 -1.42
N ILE A 379 -4.42 16.99 -0.84
CA ILE A 379 -4.92 17.52 0.43
C ILE A 379 -3.86 17.30 1.52
N ALA A 380 -3.30 16.10 1.60
CA ALA A 380 -2.29 15.74 2.58
C ALA A 380 -1.01 16.58 2.45
N ARG A 381 -0.45 16.67 1.24
CA ARG A 381 0.78 17.42 0.98
C ARG A 381 0.62 18.92 1.25
N LEU A 382 -0.45 19.54 0.73
CA LEU A 382 -0.66 20.98 0.89
C LEU A 382 -0.87 21.35 2.36
N ASN A 383 -1.73 20.62 3.08
CA ASN A 383 -1.97 20.89 4.50
C ASN A 383 -0.74 20.58 5.38
N THR A 384 0.11 19.63 4.97
CA THR A 384 1.39 19.38 5.65
C THR A 384 2.30 20.62 5.55
N VAL A 385 2.41 21.21 4.36
CA VAL A 385 3.24 22.40 4.13
C VAL A 385 2.70 23.60 4.92
N THR A 386 1.39 23.84 4.90
CA THR A 386 0.78 24.95 5.67
C THR A 386 0.94 24.74 7.17
N GLY A 387 0.69 23.53 7.66
CA GLY A 387 0.85 23.15 9.07
C GLY A 387 2.30 23.29 9.56
N ARG A 388 3.29 22.84 8.77
CA ARG A 388 4.71 22.98 9.09
C ARG A 388 5.16 24.43 9.16
N ALA A 389 4.65 25.28 8.26
CA ALA A 389 4.95 26.71 8.27
C ALA A 389 4.30 27.43 9.46
N ALA A 390 3.06 27.06 9.82
CA ALA A 390 2.40 27.58 11.02
C ALA A 390 3.15 27.19 12.30
N TYR A 391 3.59 25.93 12.40
CA TYR A 391 4.45 25.46 13.49
C TYR A 391 5.76 26.27 13.58
N GLY A 392 6.38 26.59 12.44
CA GLY A 392 7.58 27.42 12.39
C GLY A 392 7.39 28.86 12.90
N ARG A 393 6.15 29.37 12.92
CA ARG A 393 5.77 30.68 13.48
C ARG A 393 5.22 30.60 14.90
N ASP A 394 5.32 29.43 15.54
CA ASP A 394 4.76 29.13 16.86
C ASP A 394 3.21 29.22 16.94
N ASP A 395 2.51 29.20 15.79
CA ASP A 395 1.04 29.13 15.73
C ASP A 395 0.55 27.68 15.84
N MET A 396 0.56 27.18 17.07
CA MET A 396 0.21 25.79 17.40
C MET A 396 -1.24 25.43 17.07
N ALA A 397 -2.16 26.40 17.09
CA ALA A 397 -3.57 26.17 16.83
C ALA A 397 -3.81 25.91 15.33
N THR A 398 -3.23 26.74 14.46
CA THR A 398 -3.29 26.55 13.01
C THR A 398 -2.48 25.32 12.59
N ALA A 399 -1.28 25.13 13.15
CA ALA A 399 -0.47 23.95 12.87
C ALA A 399 -1.24 22.65 13.14
N ARG A 400 -1.90 22.56 14.30
CA ARG A 400 -2.75 21.41 14.65
C ARG A 400 -3.86 21.21 13.62
N ARG A 401 -4.66 22.24 13.34
CA ARG A 401 -5.83 22.14 12.45
C ARG A 401 -5.45 21.60 11.08
N ASP A 402 -4.39 22.16 10.50
CA ASP A 402 -3.94 21.78 9.16
C ASP A 402 -3.32 20.38 9.18
N LEU A 403 -2.52 20.04 10.20
CA LEU A 403 -1.91 18.70 10.31
C LEU A 403 -2.93 17.60 10.59
N ASP A 404 -4.00 17.87 11.34
CA ASP A 404 -5.10 16.93 11.57
C ASP A 404 -5.79 16.58 10.23
N VAL A 405 -6.02 17.59 9.36
CA VAL A 405 -6.54 17.38 7.99
C VAL A 405 -5.53 16.61 7.14
N ALA A 406 -4.24 16.96 7.24
CA ALA A 406 -3.19 16.31 6.47
C ALA A 406 -3.08 14.82 6.80
N LEU A 407 -3.00 14.46 8.08
CA LEU A 407 -2.87 13.08 8.55
C LEU A 407 -4.10 12.23 8.22
N ALA A 408 -5.30 12.81 8.32
CA ALA A 408 -6.52 12.13 7.88
C ALA A 408 -6.49 11.82 6.38
N ALA A 409 -5.97 12.73 5.54
CA ALA A 409 -5.84 12.50 4.11
C ALA A 409 -4.68 11.54 3.75
N TRP A 410 -3.56 11.57 4.48
CA TRP A 410 -2.43 10.64 4.30
C TRP A 410 -2.85 9.18 4.46
N ALA A 411 -3.79 8.88 5.37
CA ALA A 411 -4.35 7.54 5.54
C ALA A 411 -5.04 6.97 4.29
N HIS A 412 -5.37 7.83 3.31
CA HIS A 412 -6.00 7.47 2.03
C HIS A 412 -5.10 7.71 0.81
N ALA A 413 -3.84 8.10 1.00
CA ALA A 413 -2.91 8.45 -0.09
C ALA A 413 -2.19 7.22 -0.71
N GLY A 414 -2.71 6.01 -0.51
CA GLY A 414 -2.19 4.77 -1.09
C GLY A 414 -0.75 4.46 -0.68
N LYS A 415 0.03 3.81 -1.54
CA LYS A 415 1.44 3.48 -1.26
C LYS A 415 2.40 4.68 -1.37
N ALA A 416 1.92 5.83 -1.84
CA ALA A 416 2.77 6.99 -2.11
C ALA A 416 3.44 7.55 -0.85
N TYR A 417 2.82 7.41 0.33
CA TYR A 417 3.40 7.92 1.58
C TYR A 417 4.69 7.21 2.03
N HIS A 418 4.96 6.00 1.53
CA HIS A 418 6.15 5.24 1.95
C HIS A 418 7.48 5.91 1.56
N ASP A 419 7.47 6.77 0.55
CA ASP A 419 8.67 7.48 0.06
C ASP A 419 8.59 9.01 0.31
N GLU A 420 7.61 9.48 1.10
CA GLU A 420 7.29 10.90 1.23
C GLU A 420 7.86 11.54 2.50
N SER A 421 8.90 12.37 2.34
CA SER A 421 9.44 13.20 3.42
C SER A 421 8.41 14.13 4.08
N LEU A 422 7.34 14.48 3.35
CA LEU A 422 6.23 15.25 3.90
C LEU A 422 5.39 14.44 4.90
N TYR A 423 5.19 13.13 4.69
CA TYR A 423 4.43 12.33 5.66
C TYR A 423 5.18 12.24 7.00
N GLN A 424 6.49 12.00 6.95
CA GLN A 424 7.36 12.10 8.13
C GLN A 424 7.24 13.48 8.80
N THR A 425 7.31 14.55 8.01
CA THR A 425 7.18 15.93 8.52
C THR A 425 5.83 16.15 9.22
N ALA A 426 4.74 15.59 8.67
CA ALA A 426 3.40 15.68 9.25
C ALA A 426 3.33 14.97 10.61
N LEU A 427 3.79 13.72 10.70
CA LEU A 427 3.82 12.94 11.94
C LEU A 427 4.67 13.62 13.01
N ASP A 428 5.89 14.04 12.66
CA ASP A 428 6.82 14.68 13.58
C ASP A 428 6.26 15.99 14.14
N THR A 429 5.79 16.85 13.24
CA THR A 429 5.27 18.17 13.64
C THR A 429 3.99 18.00 14.45
N ALA A 430 3.09 17.09 14.09
CA ALA A 430 1.84 16.86 14.80
C ALA A 430 2.10 16.28 16.21
N ALA A 431 3.05 15.35 16.34
CA ALA A 431 3.42 14.78 17.63
C ALA A 431 4.02 15.85 18.55
N ASP A 432 4.83 16.76 18.00
CA ASP A 432 5.39 17.89 18.75
C ASP A 432 4.32 18.89 19.21
N VAL A 433 3.42 19.26 18.31
CA VAL A 433 2.28 20.14 18.63
C VAL A 433 1.40 19.51 19.72
N ALA A 434 1.09 18.22 19.62
CA ALA A 434 0.34 17.49 20.64
C ALA A 434 1.05 17.50 22.00
N TYR A 435 2.35 17.22 22.01
CA TYR A 435 3.16 17.23 23.22
C TYR A 435 3.16 18.61 23.91
N ARG A 436 3.43 19.69 23.16
CA ARG A 436 3.46 21.06 23.70
C ARG A 436 2.10 21.53 24.23
N GLN A 437 1.01 20.98 23.71
CA GLN A 437 -0.36 21.24 24.17
C GLN A 437 -0.79 20.35 25.34
N GLY A 438 0.08 19.49 25.86
CA GLY A 438 -0.25 18.55 26.95
C GLY A 438 -1.11 17.36 26.51
N ARG A 439 -1.28 17.13 25.19
CA ARG A 439 -2.00 15.98 24.63
C ARG A 439 -1.08 14.78 24.50
N THR A 440 -0.59 14.27 25.64
CA THR A 440 0.46 13.25 25.68
C THR A 440 0.05 11.94 24.99
N GLN A 441 -1.21 11.51 25.13
CA GLN A 441 -1.71 10.30 24.47
C GLN A 441 -1.67 10.42 22.94
N ASP A 442 -2.10 11.55 22.39
CA ASP A 442 -2.05 11.82 20.96
C ASP A 442 -0.60 11.84 20.45
N ALA A 443 0.32 12.46 21.20
CA ALA A 443 1.73 12.49 20.85
C ALA A 443 2.37 11.09 20.82
N VAL A 444 1.99 10.22 21.76
CA VAL A 444 2.44 8.81 21.79
C VAL A 444 1.84 8.03 20.63
N ALA A 445 0.55 8.20 20.33
CA ALA A 445 -0.10 7.55 19.19
C ALA A 445 0.55 7.92 17.84
N LEU A 446 0.86 9.21 17.64
CA LEU A 446 1.56 9.69 16.46
C LEU A 446 3.00 9.17 16.37
N SER A 447 3.70 9.09 17.51
CA SER A 447 5.04 8.50 17.57
C SER A 447 5.00 7.01 17.24
N ARG A 448 3.98 6.28 17.68
CA ARG A 448 3.76 4.87 17.31
C ARG A 448 3.57 4.72 15.80
N LEU A 449 2.68 5.51 15.21
CA LEU A 449 2.44 5.49 13.76
C LEU A 449 3.74 5.72 12.97
N PHE A 450 4.59 6.63 13.45
CA PHE A 450 5.91 6.86 12.85
C PHE A 450 6.81 5.61 12.93
N ILE A 451 6.91 4.99 14.10
CA ILE A 451 7.73 3.78 14.32
C ILE A 451 7.26 2.61 13.46
N ASP A 452 5.94 2.38 13.41
CA ASP A 452 5.33 1.33 12.58
C ASP A 452 5.58 1.61 11.09
N TRP A 453 5.58 2.88 10.69
CA TRP A 453 5.85 3.30 9.31
C TRP A 453 7.31 3.09 8.88
N VAL A 454 8.29 3.50 9.69
CA VAL A 454 9.72 3.36 9.31
C VAL A 454 10.24 1.92 9.38
N GLY A 455 9.50 1.01 10.03
CA GLY A 455 9.64 -0.44 9.89
C GLY A 455 11.05 -0.98 10.06
N SER A 456 11.57 -1.10 11.30
CA SER A 456 12.84 -1.79 11.55
C SER A 456 13.13 -2.10 13.02
N LEU A 457 12.12 -2.51 13.79
CA LEU A 457 12.32 -2.79 15.22
C LEU A 457 12.94 -4.18 15.49
N GLY A 458 12.72 -5.17 14.62
CA GLY A 458 13.10 -6.56 14.92
C GLY A 458 12.22 -7.20 16.01
N PRO A 459 12.27 -8.53 16.20
CA PRO A 459 11.30 -9.27 17.02
C PRO A 459 11.46 -9.06 18.53
N ALA A 460 12.64 -8.67 19.00
CA ALA A 460 12.90 -8.45 20.43
C ALA A 460 12.27 -7.15 20.96
N TRP A 461 11.97 -6.20 20.07
CA TRP A 461 11.45 -4.90 20.42
C TRP A 461 9.93 -4.88 20.31
N SER A 462 9.28 -4.44 21.39
CA SER A 462 7.84 -4.29 21.46
C SER A 462 7.47 -2.95 22.06
N MET A 463 6.31 -2.44 21.66
CA MET A 463 5.73 -1.23 22.21
C MET A 463 4.45 -1.60 22.96
N PRO A 464 4.40 -1.44 24.30
CA PRO A 464 3.16 -1.66 25.06
C PRO A 464 2.03 -0.76 24.55
N ALA A 465 0.78 -1.23 24.54
CA ALA A 465 -0.36 -0.53 23.96
C ALA A 465 -0.50 0.93 24.40
N ASP A 466 -0.22 1.24 25.67
CA ASP A 466 -0.28 2.61 26.23
C ASP A 466 1.11 3.17 26.60
N GLY A 467 2.18 2.53 26.12
CA GLY A 467 3.55 2.85 26.48
C GLY A 467 4.13 4.00 25.65
N ALA A 468 4.66 5.02 26.33
CA ALA A 468 5.51 6.05 25.73
C ALA A 468 6.97 5.58 25.49
N VAL A 469 7.18 4.26 25.44
CA VAL A 469 8.51 3.63 25.41
C VAL A 469 8.51 2.38 24.53
N LEU A 470 9.64 2.10 23.88
CA LEU A 470 9.96 0.77 23.35
C LEU A 470 10.62 -0.07 24.43
N ARG A 471 10.32 -1.37 24.44
CA ARG A 471 10.91 -2.35 25.37
C ARG A 471 11.53 -3.49 24.59
N ASN A 472 12.76 -3.81 24.93
CA ASN A 472 13.43 -5.01 24.43
C ASN A 472 13.19 -6.17 25.40
N ALA A 473 12.56 -7.25 24.91
CA ALA A 473 12.18 -8.41 25.72
C ALA A 473 13.40 -9.21 26.21
N ASP A 474 14.50 -9.21 25.45
CA ASP A 474 15.70 -9.99 25.74
C ASP A 474 16.61 -9.29 26.77
N THR A 475 16.73 -7.96 26.69
CA THR A 475 17.64 -7.16 27.53
C THR A 475 16.94 -6.50 28.72
N GLY A 476 15.62 -6.30 28.62
CA GLY A 476 14.84 -5.45 29.51
C GLY A 476 15.05 -3.95 29.27
N MET A 477 15.79 -3.56 28.23
CA MET A 477 16.08 -2.16 27.91
C MET A 477 14.82 -1.41 27.50
N VAL A 478 14.75 -0.13 27.90
CA VAL A 478 13.62 0.75 27.65
C VAL A 478 14.09 2.03 26.95
N LEU A 479 13.54 2.30 25.78
CA LEU A 479 13.83 3.52 25.01
C LEU A 479 12.60 4.43 25.00
N PRO A 480 12.66 5.64 25.55
CA PRO A 480 11.55 6.58 25.42
C PRO A 480 11.31 6.92 23.95
N LEU A 481 10.04 6.93 23.52
CA LEU A 481 9.68 7.37 22.17
C LEU A 481 10.03 8.86 21.97
N ARG A 482 10.00 9.61 23.06
CA ARG A 482 10.29 11.04 23.09
C ARG A 482 10.91 11.45 24.44
N GLN A 483 11.89 12.34 24.39
CA GLN A 483 12.47 12.99 25.56
C GLN A 483 12.75 14.46 25.24
N GLY A 484 12.00 15.37 25.87
CA GLY A 484 12.06 16.79 25.54
C GLY A 484 11.69 17.04 24.07
N ASP A 485 12.61 17.63 23.31
CA ASP A 485 12.47 17.89 21.86
C ASP A 485 12.94 16.73 20.97
N PHE A 486 13.52 15.67 21.56
CA PHE A 486 14.08 14.53 20.83
C PHE A 486 13.04 13.41 20.66
N ARG A 487 12.83 12.96 19.42
CA ARG A 487 11.98 11.82 19.04
C ARG A 487 12.82 10.65 18.52
N LEU A 488 12.50 9.44 18.98
CA LEU A 488 13.15 8.20 18.59
C LEU A 488 12.88 7.85 17.11
N GLU A 489 13.88 7.28 16.44
CA GLU A 489 13.85 6.82 15.05
C GLU A 489 14.66 5.53 14.92
N PRO A 490 14.03 4.37 14.71
CA PRO A 490 14.74 3.12 14.52
C PRO A 490 15.40 3.10 13.15
N ILE A 491 16.62 2.55 13.11
CA ILE A 491 17.37 2.29 11.87
C ILE A 491 17.38 0.79 11.63
N ASP A 492 17.74 0.03 12.67
CA ASP A 492 17.71 -1.42 12.73
C ASP A 492 17.56 -1.90 14.19
N PRO A 493 17.47 -3.21 14.45
CA PRO A 493 17.23 -3.72 15.79
C PRO A 493 18.25 -3.27 16.85
N ASN A 494 19.44 -2.84 16.45
CA ASN A 494 20.53 -2.45 17.34
C ASN A 494 20.97 -0.99 17.17
N ARG A 495 20.34 -0.22 16.28
CA ARG A 495 20.72 1.17 15.98
C ARG A 495 19.49 2.07 15.88
N PHE A 496 19.56 3.20 16.57
CA PHE A 496 18.51 4.20 16.66
C PHE A 496 19.09 5.61 16.49
N TYR A 497 18.25 6.55 16.10
CA TYR A 497 18.48 7.98 16.24
C TYR A 497 17.46 8.59 17.19
N TYR A 498 17.87 9.66 17.86
CA TYR A 498 16.98 10.62 18.49
C TYR A 498 17.14 11.93 17.76
N ARG A 499 16.07 12.36 17.09
CA ARG A 499 16.06 13.58 16.28
C ARG A 499 15.38 14.70 17.05
N ASN A 500 16.06 15.82 17.20
CA ASN A 500 15.46 17.03 17.72
C ASN A 500 14.50 17.61 16.66
N LEU A 501 13.21 17.66 16.97
CA LEU A 501 12.18 18.08 16.00
C LEU A 501 12.20 19.59 15.71
N LYS A 502 12.90 20.39 16.53
CA LYS A 502 13.05 21.84 16.34
C LYS A 502 14.32 22.19 15.57
N THR A 503 15.45 21.58 15.93
CA THR A 503 16.77 21.94 15.38
C THR A 503 17.26 21.00 14.29
N GLY A 504 16.67 19.79 14.18
CA GLY A 504 17.14 18.74 13.28
C GLY A 504 18.39 18.00 13.78
N GLU A 505 18.91 18.35 14.97
CA GLU A 505 20.04 17.66 15.60
C GLU A 505 19.75 16.17 15.80
N GLN A 506 20.73 15.32 15.57
CA GLN A 506 20.59 13.87 15.68
C GLN A 506 21.56 13.30 16.69
N LEU A 507 21.04 12.58 17.68
CA LEU A 507 21.82 11.73 18.59
C LEU A 507 21.73 10.30 18.07
N GLY A 508 22.86 9.62 17.89
CA GLY A 508 22.85 8.20 17.52
C GLY A 508 22.92 7.33 18.75
N LEU A 509 22.18 6.22 18.75
CA LEU A 509 22.22 5.22 19.81
C LEU A 509 22.48 3.86 19.18
N ALA A 510 23.59 3.23 19.55
CA ALA A 510 23.86 1.83 19.25
C ALA A 510 23.69 1.01 20.53
N VAL A 511 23.05 -0.14 20.44
CA VAL A 511 22.76 -1.03 21.57
C VAL A 511 23.21 -2.45 21.26
N ASP A 512 23.28 -3.29 22.28
CA ASP A 512 23.68 -4.71 22.17
C ASP A 512 25.00 -4.94 21.42
N GLN A 513 25.93 -3.98 21.52
CA GLN A 513 27.29 -4.11 21.00
C GLN A 513 28.10 -5.05 21.88
N ASN A 514 29.13 -5.71 21.34
CA ASN A 514 29.99 -6.59 22.12
C ASN A 514 30.86 -5.80 23.11
N ALA A 515 30.62 -5.97 24.42
CA ALA A 515 31.38 -5.30 25.47
C ALA A 515 32.80 -5.86 25.67
N ALA A 516 33.10 -7.06 25.14
CA ALA A 516 34.44 -7.64 25.19
C ALA A 516 35.45 -6.88 24.30
N VAL A 517 34.98 -5.99 23.42
CA VAL A 517 35.86 -5.12 22.62
C VAL A 517 36.61 -4.17 23.55
N PRO A 518 37.96 -4.20 23.57
CA PRO A 518 38.76 -3.32 24.42
C PRO A 518 38.55 -1.84 24.09
N ASP A 519 38.67 -0.97 25.09
CA ASP A 519 38.46 0.47 24.95
C ASP A 519 39.38 1.09 23.89
N GLU A 520 40.63 0.63 23.77
CA GLU A 520 41.58 1.08 22.74
C GLU A 520 41.06 0.84 21.32
N THR A 521 40.44 -0.33 21.09
CA THR A 521 39.86 -0.69 19.81
C THR A 521 38.57 0.10 19.56
N LEU A 522 37.77 0.31 20.60
CA LEU A 522 36.57 1.13 20.52
C LEU A 522 36.91 2.59 20.20
N GLU A 523 37.91 3.18 20.83
CA GLU A 523 38.36 4.55 20.57
C GLU A 523 38.86 4.69 19.13
N ALA A 524 39.68 3.76 18.66
CA ALA A 524 40.13 3.75 17.26
C ALA A 524 38.93 3.73 16.28
N SER A 525 37.89 2.96 16.57
CA SER A 525 36.67 2.92 15.75
C SER A 525 35.89 4.23 15.77
N MET A 526 35.82 4.91 16.92
CA MET A 526 35.17 6.22 17.05
C MET A 526 35.97 7.30 16.32
N ARG A 527 37.31 7.26 16.40
CA ARG A 527 38.20 8.16 15.67
C ARG A 527 38.01 8.01 14.16
N SER A 528 38.07 6.78 13.64
CA SER A 528 37.80 6.50 12.22
C SER A 528 36.41 6.96 11.80
N PHE A 529 35.38 6.76 12.63
CA PHE A 529 34.05 7.29 12.34
C PHE A 529 34.05 8.82 12.21
N ILE A 530 34.65 9.54 13.16
CA ILE A 530 34.73 11.02 13.13
C ILE A 530 35.51 11.50 11.91
N GLU A 531 36.64 10.88 11.61
CA GLU A 531 37.55 11.35 10.57
C GLU A 531 37.10 10.94 9.16
N ASP A 532 36.66 9.69 8.99
CA ASP A 532 36.39 9.09 7.68
C ASP A 532 34.92 9.20 7.27
N LYS A 533 33.98 9.13 8.23
CA LYS A 533 32.54 9.24 7.93
C LYS A 533 32.02 10.66 8.05
N LEU A 534 32.48 11.42 9.05
CA LEU A 534 32.04 12.80 9.26
C LEU A 534 32.98 13.83 8.61
N GLY A 535 34.17 13.43 8.16
CA GLY A 535 35.12 14.35 7.55
C GLY A 535 35.66 15.40 8.52
N LEU A 536 35.74 15.09 9.81
CA LEU A 536 36.19 16.02 10.85
C LEU A 536 37.64 15.72 11.24
N ARG A 537 38.37 16.75 11.68
CA ARG A 537 39.69 16.60 12.30
C ARG A 537 39.53 16.55 13.81
N ILE A 538 40.17 15.58 14.46
CA ILE A 538 40.19 15.47 15.91
C ILE A 538 41.35 16.32 16.45
N LEU A 539 41.04 17.21 17.40
CA LEU A 539 42.01 18.09 18.05
C LEU A 539 42.48 17.53 19.38
N ASP A 540 41.56 16.99 20.16
CA ASP A 540 41.81 16.51 21.52
C ASP A 540 40.76 15.48 21.94
N VAL A 541 41.07 14.65 22.93
CA VAL A 541 40.13 13.72 23.57
C VAL A 541 40.22 13.84 25.09
N ASP A 542 39.06 13.98 25.73
CA ASP A 542 38.91 13.94 27.17
C ASP A 542 38.05 12.72 27.57
N THR A 543 38.47 12.00 28.61
CA THR A 543 37.80 10.80 29.09
C THR A 543 37.46 10.95 30.57
N SER A 544 36.20 10.64 30.90
CA SER A 544 35.69 10.78 32.27
C SER A 544 34.74 9.63 32.61
N ALA A 545 34.57 9.36 33.91
CA ALA A 545 33.59 8.39 34.38
C ALA A 545 32.16 8.91 34.16
N PHE A 546 31.25 8.00 33.79
CA PHE A 546 29.82 8.28 33.69
C PHE A 546 29.07 7.31 34.59
N SER A 547 28.13 7.82 35.39
CA SER A 547 27.29 7.00 36.27
C SER A 547 25.91 6.85 35.63
N PRO A 548 25.63 5.73 34.91
CA PRO A 548 24.34 5.48 34.29
C PRO A 548 23.28 5.12 35.34
N HIS A 549 22.02 5.40 35.03
CA HIS A 549 20.89 5.06 35.89
C HIS A 549 20.35 3.66 35.57
N ALA A 550 20.37 2.76 36.57
CA ALA A 550 19.75 1.43 36.45
C ALA A 550 18.24 1.49 36.75
N GLN A 551 17.39 1.00 35.84
CA GLN A 551 15.95 0.89 36.08
C GLN A 551 15.55 -0.48 36.67
N ALA A 552 14.40 -0.50 37.34
CA ALA A 552 13.80 -1.70 37.90
C ALA A 552 13.53 -2.75 36.81
N GLY A 553 13.97 -3.99 37.06
CA GLY A 553 13.83 -5.11 36.12
C GLY A 553 15.07 -5.39 35.26
N MET A 554 16.05 -4.49 35.23
CA MET A 554 17.33 -4.71 34.57
C MET A 554 18.29 -5.51 35.47
N ARG A 555 19.00 -6.48 34.88
CA ARG A 555 19.96 -7.40 35.52
C ARG A 555 21.40 -7.11 35.08
N GLY A 556 22.34 -6.98 36.02
CA GLY A 556 23.77 -6.82 35.74
C GLY A 556 24.33 -5.48 36.25
N GLU A 557 25.64 -5.43 36.53
CA GLU A 557 26.33 -4.21 36.94
C GLU A 557 26.55 -3.29 35.72
N LEU A 558 26.31 -1.98 35.89
CA LEU A 558 26.54 -0.98 34.85
C LEU A 558 27.89 -0.30 35.04
N ARG A 559 28.64 -0.16 33.94
CA ARG A 559 29.90 0.60 33.90
C ARG A 559 29.84 1.64 32.80
N GLY A 560 29.84 2.92 33.18
CA GLY A 560 29.74 4.03 32.25
C GLY A 560 31.03 4.81 32.08
N ARG A 561 31.30 5.21 30.83
CA ARG A 561 32.39 6.11 30.45
C ARG A 561 31.84 7.19 29.52
N LYS A 562 32.45 8.38 29.58
CA LYS A 562 32.17 9.50 28.68
C LYS A 562 33.46 9.91 27.98
N TRP A 563 33.44 9.91 26.65
CA TRP A 563 34.54 10.41 25.83
C TRP A 563 34.08 11.65 25.08
N LEU A 564 34.88 12.72 25.14
CA LEU A 564 34.62 13.99 24.49
C LEU A 564 35.77 14.30 23.55
N PHE A 565 35.50 14.26 22.26
CA PHE A 565 36.44 14.66 21.22
C PHE A 565 36.20 16.12 20.87
N ARG A 566 37.23 16.96 20.95
CA ARG A 566 37.19 18.29 20.31
C ARG A 566 37.51 18.11 18.84
N VAL A 567 36.69 18.68 17.98
CA VAL A 567 36.74 18.46 16.54
C VAL A 567 36.55 19.76 15.77
N GLU A 568 36.94 19.75 14.52
CA GLU A 568 36.66 20.82 13.56
C GLU A 568 36.52 20.25 12.16
N ALA A 569 35.95 21.02 11.22
CA ALA A 569 35.83 20.59 9.84
C ALA A 569 37.21 20.43 9.19
N LYS A 570 37.40 19.36 8.41
CA LYS A 570 38.57 19.27 7.52
C LYS A 570 38.48 20.39 6.46
N PRO A 571 39.62 20.95 6.02
CA PRO A 571 39.64 21.90 4.90
C PRO A 571 39.00 21.26 3.66
N ASP A 572 38.08 21.96 3.03
CA ASP A 572 37.41 21.51 1.80
C ASP A 572 38.45 21.31 0.69
N ASP A 573 38.44 20.13 0.04
CA ASP A 573 39.37 19.77 -1.04
C ASP A 573 38.89 20.26 -2.42
N GLY A 574 37.83 21.07 -2.46
CA GLY A 574 37.32 21.74 -3.65
C GLY A 574 36.43 20.87 -4.52
N ARG A 575 35.95 19.71 -4.01
CA ARG A 575 35.09 18.77 -4.75
C ARG A 575 33.65 18.72 -4.25
N THR A 576 33.30 19.51 -3.25
CA THR A 576 31.93 19.57 -2.71
C THR A 576 31.04 20.45 -3.60
N VAL A 577 30.07 19.82 -4.27
CA VAL A 577 29.00 20.55 -4.96
C VAL A 577 28.11 21.18 -3.89
N ASN A 578 28.22 22.49 -3.72
CA ASN A 578 27.38 23.25 -2.79
C ASN A 578 25.97 23.38 -3.40
N LEU A 579 25.00 22.69 -2.80
CA LEU A 579 23.57 22.83 -3.12
C LEU A 579 22.95 23.64 -1.99
N ASP A 580 22.69 24.92 -2.26
CA ASP A 580 22.39 25.93 -1.25
C ASP A 580 21.19 25.61 -0.34
N GLY A 581 21.47 25.77 0.96
CA GLY A 581 20.61 25.86 2.13
C GLY A 581 21.54 26.07 3.33
N PRO A 582 21.12 26.63 4.49
CA PRO A 582 22.02 26.78 5.63
C PRO A 582 22.39 25.38 6.14
N ALA A 583 23.55 24.88 5.70
CA ALA A 583 24.14 23.68 6.27
C ALA A 583 24.37 23.97 7.77
N PRO A 584 23.91 23.10 8.68
CA PRO A 584 24.21 23.28 10.09
C PRO A 584 25.73 23.38 10.24
N ALA A 585 26.19 24.39 10.99
CA ALA A 585 27.61 24.57 11.24
C ALA A 585 28.22 23.26 11.76
N PRO A 586 29.42 22.88 11.31
CA PRO A 586 30.05 21.64 11.74
C PRO A 586 30.16 21.61 13.27
N PRO A 587 29.98 20.44 13.90
CA PRO A 587 30.11 20.33 15.35
C PRO A 587 31.54 20.68 15.76
N VAL A 588 31.69 21.25 16.96
CA VAL A 588 33.02 21.51 17.55
C VAL A 588 33.40 20.46 18.59
N ARG A 589 32.43 19.65 19.00
CA ARG A 589 32.62 18.55 19.96
C ARG A 589 31.79 17.34 19.54
N MET A 590 32.37 16.15 19.69
CA MET A 590 31.67 14.87 19.57
C MET A 590 31.73 14.16 20.93
N VAL A 591 30.57 13.85 21.50
CA VAL A 591 30.49 13.18 22.81
C VAL A 591 29.94 11.77 22.64
N PHE A 592 30.57 10.82 23.32
CA PHE A 592 30.15 9.42 23.38
C PHE A 592 29.94 9.02 24.83
N TRP A 593 28.74 8.57 25.17
CA TRP A 593 28.46 7.86 26.42
C TRP A 593 28.45 6.38 26.12
N VAL A 594 29.39 5.65 26.72
CA VAL A 594 29.56 4.21 26.56
C VAL A 594 29.16 3.55 27.87
N VAL A 595 28.17 2.65 27.81
CA VAL A 595 27.72 1.90 28.97
C VAL A 595 27.81 0.41 28.70
N ASP A 596 28.57 -0.30 29.54
CA ASP A 596 28.71 -1.74 29.51
C ASP A 596 27.85 -2.39 30.58
N ARG A 597 27.24 -3.51 30.22
CA ARG A 597 26.38 -4.34 31.07
C ARG A 597 26.59 -5.81 30.72
N GLY A 598 27.39 -6.50 31.53
CA GLY A 598 27.81 -7.88 31.23
C GLY A 598 28.63 -7.92 29.94
N ASP A 599 28.18 -8.70 28.95
CA ASP A 599 28.78 -8.85 27.62
C ASP A 599 28.24 -7.87 26.57
N ARG A 600 27.30 -6.99 26.97
CA ARG A 600 26.64 -6.04 26.07
C ARG A 600 27.05 -4.60 26.36
N ARG A 601 27.12 -3.79 25.31
CA ARG A 601 27.52 -2.39 25.33
C ARG A 601 26.50 -1.56 24.56
N ALA A 602 26.18 -0.40 25.09
CA ALA A 602 25.39 0.60 24.41
C ALA A 602 26.15 1.93 24.35
N ILE A 603 25.98 2.67 23.25
CA ILE A 603 26.76 3.85 22.90
C ILE A 603 25.80 4.93 22.40
N LEU A 604 25.66 6.02 23.16
CA LEU A 604 25.00 7.24 22.70
C LEU A 604 26.07 8.19 22.16
N ARG A 605 25.92 8.64 20.92
CA ARG A 605 26.77 9.63 20.26
C ARG A 605 26.00 10.93 20.05
N ALA A 606 26.64 12.06 20.32
CA ALA A 606 26.06 13.38 20.15
C ALA A 606 27.06 14.36 19.50
N PRO A 607 26.71 14.98 18.36
CA PRO A 607 27.43 16.12 17.81
C PRO A 607 26.99 17.42 18.51
N LEU A 608 27.92 18.19 19.06
CA LEU A 608 27.61 19.43 19.81
C LEU A 608 28.19 20.68 19.11
N PRO A 609 27.38 21.74 18.90
CA PRO A 609 27.84 23.01 18.34
C PRO A 609 28.59 23.88 19.36
N ALA A 610 29.26 24.94 18.90
CA ALA A 610 30.11 25.81 19.72
C ALA A 610 29.40 26.52 20.87
N GLY A 611 28.08 26.72 20.77
CA GLY A 611 27.23 27.31 21.81
C GLY A 611 26.18 26.35 22.38
N GLY A 612 26.24 25.05 22.07
CA GLY A 612 25.27 24.06 22.56
C GLY A 612 25.47 23.77 24.04
N ALA A 613 24.38 23.79 24.81
CA ALA A 613 24.42 23.42 26.23
C ALA A 613 24.55 21.90 26.38
N ASP A 614 25.71 21.43 26.86
CA ASP A 614 25.98 20.02 27.19
C ASP A 614 24.91 19.42 28.12
N THR A 615 24.22 20.26 28.89
CA THR A 615 23.25 19.87 29.93
C THR A 615 22.01 19.17 29.37
N GLY A 616 21.51 19.58 28.20
CA GLY A 616 20.33 18.96 27.59
C GLY A 616 20.59 17.53 27.13
N VAL A 617 21.70 17.31 26.43
CA VAL A 617 22.11 15.99 25.93
C VAL A 617 22.63 15.09 27.06
N ALA A 618 23.33 15.65 28.05
CA ALA A 618 23.75 14.88 29.22
C ALA A 618 22.54 14.43 30.07
N SER A 619 21.52 15.27 30.24
CA SER A 619 20.25 14.90 30.87
C SER A 619 19.54 13.80 30.06
N PHE A 620 19.51 13.92 28.73
CA PHE A 620 18.98 12.88 27.86
C PHE A 620 19.71 11.54 28.04
N ALA A 621 21.05 11.56 28.07
CA ALA A 621 21.85 10.36 28.32
C ALA A 621 21.51 9.71 29.68
N GLN A 622 21.20 10.51 30.71
CA GLN A 622 20.77 9.99 32.01
C GLN A 622 19.37 9.37 31.99
N THR A 623 18.51 9.77 31.05
CA THR A 623 17.13 9.23 30.93
C THR A 623 17.02 7.94 30.13
N LEU A 624 18.05 7.59 29.35
CA LEU A 624 18.10 6.29 28.69
C LEU A 624 18.27 5.20 29.76
N ALA A 625 17.45 4.15 29.66
CA ALA A 625 17.63 2.97 30.50
C ALA A 625 18.79 2.14 29.93
N TRP A 626 19.96 2.23 30.57
CA TRP A 626 21.18 1.53 30.17
C TRP A 626 21.36 0.16 30.83
#